data_AF-A0A6N8H5G5-F1
#
_entry.id   AF-A0A6N8H5G5-F1
#
_cell.length_a   1.000
_cell.length_b   1.000
_cell.length_c   1.000
_cell.angle_alpha   90.00
_cell.angle_beta   90.00
_cell.angle_gamma   90.00
#
_symmetry.space_group_name_H-M   'P 1'
#
loop_
_entity.id
_entity.type
_entity.pdbx_description
1 polymer ?
#
loop_
_entity_poly.entity_id
_entity_poly.type
_entity_poly.pdbx_seq_one_letter_code
_entity_poly.pdbx_strand_id
1 'polypeptide(L)'
;MAYNEFAYFYDELNSEADYDALYRYVTDELAAHGIRDGILADLGCGTGDLTLMLAQAGYDVIGIDRSEEMLSVLREKADELDMTGCILLLRQDLLSLDLYGTIRAAVSTFDTYNHIGPVDQFEKAIRKAAYFMEKDGVFIFDLNTPYKHQKILAGETFDIEAEDAECHWTNHFDAATGRVDIAIDIDYHETGEHFKESFSEYSYPLDLVTSLLEKYGFTVARVADGEDFGLVRPDSPRWIITAVKQYTQEGERINGTES
;
A
#
# COMPACT_ATOMS: atom_id res chain seq x y z
N MET A 1 17.15 15.51 -12.64
CA MET A 1 17.59 14.95 -11.34
C MET A 1 16.86 15.75 -10.27
N ALA A 2 15.59 15.42 -10.03
CA ALA A 2 14.70 16.22 -9.18
C ALA A 2 13.69 15.33 -8.41
N TYR A 3 14.05 14.06 -8.18
CA TYR A 3 13.17 13.08 -7.52
C TYR A 3 13.87 12.35 -6.36
N ASN A 4 15.10 12.74 -6.01
CA ASN A 4 15.78 12.20 -4.83
C ASN A 4 15.15 12.73 -3.53
N GLU A 5 14.75 14.00 -3.51
CA GLU A 5 14.35 14.67 -2.28
C GLU A 5 13.04 14.18 -1.67
N PHE A 6 12.01 13.90 -2.48
CA PHE A 6 10.75 13.39 -1.93
C PHE A 6 10.90 12.02 -1.29
N ALA A 7 11.76 11.12 -1.82
CA ALA A 7 11.98 9.82 -1.20
C ALA A 7 12.67 9.95 0.18
N TYR A 8 13.63 10.88 0.31
CA TYR A 8 14.26 11.18 1.60
C TYR A 8 13.27 11.85 2.57
N PHE A 9 12.48 12.82 2.09
CA PHE A 9 11.41 13.43 2.88
C PHE A 9 10.33 12.43 3.26
N TYR A 10 10.04 11.44 2.41
CA TYR A 10 9.04 10.41 2.68
C TYR A 10 9.46 9.53 3.86
N ASP A 11 10.73 9.11 3.91
CA ASP A 11 11.28 8.36 5.05
C ASP A 11 11.27 9.25 6.33
N GLU A 12 11.53 10.55 6.22
CA GLU A 12 11.49 11.48 7.36
C GLU A 12 10.06 11.77 7.86
N LEU A 13 9.11 12.00 6.95
CA LEU A 13 7.70 12.22 7.24
C LEU A 13 7.05 10.96 7.86
N ASN A 14 7.49 9.77 7.43
CA ASN A 14 7.03 8.50 8.00
C ASN A 14 7.92 7.99 9.14
N SER A 15 8.91 8.77 9.62
CA SER A 15 9.80 8.34 10.70
C SER A 15 9.05 8.07 12.02
N GLU A 16 7.87 8.65 12.20
CA GLU A 16 6.97 8.39 13.33
C GLU A 16 6.15 7.09 13.18
N ALA A 17 6.14 6.47 11.99
CA ALA A 17 5.41 5.24 11.76
C ALA A 17 6.10 4.05 12.46
N ASP A 18 5.34 3.30 13.25
CA ASP A 18 5.83 2.10 13.94
C ASP A 18 5.88 0.90 12.98
N TYR A 19 6.90 0.88 12.12
CA TYR A 19 7.16 -0.24 11.18
C TYR A 19 7.31 -1.58 11.91
N ASP A 20 7.83 -1.59 13.13
CA ASP A 20 7.94 -2.80 13.95
C ASP A 20 6.57 -3.34 14.36
N ALA A 21 5.62 -2.48 14.72
CA ALA A 21 4.24 -2.88 15.02
C ALA A 21 3.51 -3.35 13.77
N LEU A 22 3.67 -2.64 12.64
CA LEU A 22 3.11 -3.05 11.36
C LEU A 22 3.64 -4.42 10.92
N TYR A 23 4.95 -4.61 10.96
CA TYR A 23 5.58 -5.89 10.64
C TYR A 23 5.07 -7.02 11.54
N ARG A 24 4.96 -6.80 12.86
CA ARG A 24 4.40 -7.78 13.80
C ARG A 24 2.94 -8.11 13.44
N TYR A 25 2.12 -7.11 13.18
CA TYR A 25 0.73 -7.32 12.77
C TYR A 25 0.64 -8.16 11.49
N VAL A 26 1.38 -7.77 10.44
CA VAL A 26 1.38 -8.46 9.14
C VAL A 26 1.84 -9.91 9.31
N THR A 27 2.95 -10.15 10.00
CA THR A 27 3.49 -11.50 10.17
C THR A 27 2.59 -12.39 11.05
N ASP A 28 1.95 -11.84 12.09
CA ASP A 28 0.99 -12.56 12.91
C ASP A 28 -0.27 -12.95 12.10
N GLU A 29 -0.80 -12.05 11.28
CA GLU A 29 -1.95 -12.33 10.40
C GLU A 29 -1.59 -13.39 9.35
N LEU A 30 -0.44 -13.27 8.69
CA LEU A 30 0.06 -14.29 7.74
C LEU A 30 0.19 -15.66 8.43
N ALA A 31 0.81 -15.69 9.61
CA ALA A 31 1.02 -16.93 10.36
C ALA A 31 -0.29 -17.56 10.87
N ALA A 32 -1.29 -16.74 11.24
CA ALA A 32 -2.63 -17.18 11.62
C ALA A 32 -3.37 -17.85 10.46
N HIS A 33 -3.07 -17.43 9.22
CA HIS A 33 -3.56 -18.03 7.99
C HIS A 33 -2.63 -19.12 7.41
N GLY A 34 -1.60 -19.52 8.15
CA GLY A 34 -0.71 -20.63 7.77
C GLY A 34 0.39 -20.26 6.78
N ILE A 35 0.57 -18.97 6.49
CA ILE A 35 1.63 -18.46 5.63
C ILE A 35 2.83 -18.11 6.51
N ARG A 36 3.93 -18.86 6.34
CA ARG A 36 5.20 -18.64 7.05
C ARG A 36 6.42 -18.64 6.12
N ASP A 37 6.18 -18.96 4.85
CA ASP A 37 7.17 -19.05 3.78
C ASP A 37 6.46 -18.83 2.43
N GLY A 38 7.27 -18.78 1.37
CA GLY A 38 6.82 -18.67 -0.01
C GLY A 38 6.83 -17.24 -0.53
N ILE A 39 6.27 -17.09 -1.73
CA ILE A 39 6.34 -15.84 -2.48
C ILE A 39 5.32 -14.84 -1.94
N LEU A 40 5.81 -13.67 -1.51
CA LEU A 40 5.03 -12.55 -0.99
C LEU A 40 5.26 -11.32 -1.87
N ALA A 41 4.19 -10.71 -2.39
CA ALA A 41 4.29 -9.46 -3.14
C ALA A 41 4.04 -8.24 -2.24
N ASP A 42 4.96 -7.28 -2.24
CA ASP A 42 4.78 -5.97 -1.62
C ASP A 42 4.38 -4.96 -2.71
N LEU A 43 3.09 -4.61 -2.73
CA LEU A 43 2.47 -3.79 -3.77
C LEU A 43 2.51 -2.32 -3.37
N GLY A 44 3.31 -1.51 -4.07
CA GLY A 44 3.64 -0.15 -3.65
C GLY A 44 4.69 -0.14 -2.55
N CYS A 45 5.78 -0.87 -2.74
CA CYS A 45 6.76 -1.12 -1.69
C CYS A 45 7.57 0.12 -1.26
N GLY A 46 7.56 1.19 -2.06
CA GLY A 46 8.34 2.39 -1.79
C GLY A 46 9.83 2.08 -1.60
N THR A 47 10.43 2.69 -0.57
CA THR A 47 11.83 2.48 -0.17
C THR A 47 12.07 1.15 0.55
N GLY A 48 11.00 0.42 0.88
CA GLY A 48 11.04 -1.02 1.18
C GLY A 48 11.38 -1.45 2.59
N ASP A 49 11.17 -0.62 3.62
CA ASP A 49 11.45 -1.03 4.99
C ASP A 49 10.66 -2.28 5.39
N LEU A 50 9.35 -2.33 5.11
CA LEU A 50 8.53 -3.54 5.33
C LEU A 50 8.98 -4.71 4.44
N THR A 51 9.31 -4.45 3.17
CA THR A 51 9.82 -5.45 2.23
C THR A 51 11.05 -6.17 2.78
N LEU A 52 12.01 -5.41 3.31
CA LEU A 52 13.25 -5.92 3.91
C LEU A 52 12.94 -6.75 5.15
N MET A 53 12.08 -6.25 6.05
CA MET A 53 11.70 -6.98 7.26
C MET A 53 11.03 -8.33 6.94
N LEU A 54 10.15 -8.36 5.93
CA LEU A 54 9.51 -9.60 5.47
C LEU A 54 10.52 -10.57 4.84
N ALA A 55 11.46 -10.07 4.04
CA ALA A 55 12.52 -10.91 3.49
C ALA A 55 13.42 -11.48 4.59
N GLN A 56 13.72 -10.72 5.66
CA GLN A 56 14.46 -11.20 6.83
C GLN A 56 13.68 -12.27 7.61
N ALA A 57 12.35 -12.21 7.58
CA ALA A 57 11.47 -13.21 8.19
C ALA A 57 11.45 -14.54 7.42
N GLY A 58 12.06 -14.62 6.24
CA GLY A 58 12.19 -15.84 5.43
C GLY A 58 11.22 -15.96 4.26
N TYR A 59 10.54 -14.88 3.88
CA TYR A 59 9.71 -14.84 2.66
C TYR A 59 10.56 -14.55 1.42
N ASP A 60 10.16 -15.12 0.28
CA ASP A 60 10.69 -14.73 -1.03
C ASP A 60 9.89 -13.50 -1.51
N VAL A 61 10.43 -12.30 -1.30
CA VAL A 61 9.65 -11.07 -1.48
C VAL A 61 9.80 -10.51 -2.89
N ILE A 62 8.69 -10.12 -3.49
CA ILE A 62 8.64 -9.33 -4.73
C ILE A 62 8.24 -7.90 -4.36
N GLY A 63 9.19 -6.96 -4.37
CA GLY A 63 8.93 -5.54 -4.18
C GLY A 63 8.49 -4.88 -5.50
N ILE A 64 7.33 -4.23 -5.50
CA ILE A 64 6.74 -3.66 -6.70
C ILE A 64 6.41 -2.19 -6.47
N ASP A 65 6.99 -1.32 -7.30
CA ASP A 65 6.69 0.11 -7.27
C ASP A 65 6.74 0.71 -8.68
N ARG A 66 6.08 1.86 -8.87
CA ARG A 66 6.14 2.61 -10.12
C ARG A 66 7.41 3.46 -10.23
N SER A 67 7.99 3.87 -9.10
CA SER A 67 9.18 4.70 -9.01
C SER A 67 10.44 3.86 -9.11
N GLU A 68 11.28 4.18 -10.10
CA GLU A 68 12.59 3.56 -10.25
C GLU A 68 13.53 4.00 -9.12
N GLU A 69 13.35 5.22 -8.65
CA GLU A 69 14.12 5.87 -7.61
C GLU A 69 13.88 5.19 -6.25
N MET A 70 12.62 4.98 -5.86
CA MET A 70 12.29 4.26 -4.62
C MET A 70 12.83 2.83 -4.64
N LEU A 71 12.69 2.13 -5.77
CA LEU A 71 13.28 0.79 -5.93
C LEU A 71 14.80 0.80 -5.88
N SER A 72 15.45 1.88 -6.31
CA SER A 72 16.91 2.02 -6.22
C SER A 72 17.34 2.16 -4.76
N VAL A 73 16.64 2.95 -3.95
CA VAL A 73 16.88 3.06 -2.50
C VAL A 73 16.68 1.71 -1.81
N LEU A 74 15.59 1.00 -2.12
CA LEU A 74 15.33 -0.34 -1.59
C LEU A 74 16.48 -1.30 -1.96
N ARG A 75 16.95 -1.23 -3.21
CA ARG A 75 18.06 -2.06 -3.68
C ARG A 75 19.34 -1.78 -2.90
N GLU A 76 19.67 -0.51 -2.65
CA GLU A 76 20.84 -0.13 -1.85
C GLU A 76 20.73 -0.66 -0.41
N LYS A 77 19.58 -0.45 0.26
CA LYS A 77 19.32 -1.02 1.60
C LYS A 77 19.45 -2.55 1.61
N ALA A 78 18.96 -3.23 0.56
CA ALA A 78 19.06 -4.68 0.42
C ALA A 78 20.51 -5.17 0.16
N ASP A 79 21.29 -4.42 -0.61
CA ASP A 79 22.70 -4.67 -0.87
C ASP A 79 23.52 -4.56 0.43
N GLU A 80 23.27 -3.53 1.25
CA GLU A 80 23.94 -3.32 2.55
C GLU A 80 23.67 -4.44 3.57
N LEU A 81 22.51 -5.09 3.47
CA LEU A 81 22.08 -6.19 4.35
C LEU A 81 22.42 -7.58 3.78
N ASP A 82 23.11 -7.67 2.63
CA ASP A 82 23.40 -8.92 1.90
C ASP A 82 22.12 -9.72 1.52
N MET A 83 21.00 -9.02 1.28
CA MET A 83 19.66 -9.60 1.07
C MET A 83 19.22 -9.68 -0.40
N THR A 84 20.08 -9.26 -1.31
CA THR A 84 19.79 -9.13 -2.75
C THR A 84 19.30 -10.38 -3.44
N GLY A 85 19.61 -11.56 -2.90
CA GLY A 85 19.17 -12.86 -3.43
C GLY A 85 17.76 -13.27 -3.03
N CYS A 86 17.16 -12.60 -2.03
CA CYS A 86 15.85 -12.95 -1.47
C CYS A 86 14.74 -11.96 -1.88
N ILE A 87 15.09 -10.93 -2.66
CA ILE A 87 14.18 -9.87 -3.06
C ILE A 87 14.24 -9.69 -4.58
N LEU A 88 13.09 -9.80 -5.23
CA LEU A 88 12.90 -9.44 -6.63
C LEU A 88 12.25 -8.06 -6.73
N LEU A 89 12.88 -7.13 -7.43
CA LEU A 89 12.34 -5.78 -7.64
C LEU A 89 11.74 -5.65 -9.03
N LEU A 90 10.48 -5.23 -9.10
CA LEU A 90 9.75 -5.03 -10.34
C LEU A 90 9.22 -3.61 -10.42
N ARG A 91 9.74 -2.83 -11.39
CA ARG A 91 9.16 -1.54 -11.73
C ARG A 91 7.87 -1.74 -12.52
N GLN A 92 6.72 -1.67 -11.87
CA GLN A 92 5.42 -1.84 -12.51
C GLN A 92 4.35 -0.94 -11.88
N ASP A 93 3.37 -0.56 -12.71
CA ASP A 93 2.11 0.02 -12.24
C ASP A 93 1.16 -1.12 -11.84
N LEU A 94 0.60 -1.05 -10.63
CA LEU A 94 -0.36 -2.03 -10.08
C LEU A 94 -1.60 -2.23 -10.97
N LEU A 95 -1.99 -1.23 -11.75
CA LEU A 95 -3.06 -1.33 -12.75
C LEU A 95 -2.68 -2.19 -13.97
N SER A 96 -1.40 -2.41 -14.17
CA SER A 96 -0.82 -3.24 -15.21
C SER A 96 -0.08 -4.47 -14.70
N LEU A 97 -0.12 -4.72 -13.37
CA LEU A 97 0.60 -5.78 -12.67
C LEU A 97 0.64 -7.09 -13.45
N ASP A 98 1.85 -7.63 -13.63
CA ASP A 98 2.12 -8.88 -14.30
C ASP A 98 3.25 -9.64 -13.61
N LEU A 99 2.91 -10.75 -12.96
CA LEU A 99 3.83 -11.58 -12.20
C LEU A 99 4.11 -12.91 -12.91
N TYR A 100 5.33 -13.41 -12.74
CA TYR A 100 5.68 -14.75 -13.19
C TYR A 100 5.25 -15.77 -12.14
N GLY A 101 4.01 -16.27 -12.24
CA GLY A 101 3.45 -17.29 -11.35
C GLY A 101 2.52 -16.73 -10.28
N THR A 102 2.20 -17.56 -9.29
CA THR A 102 1.27 -17.22 -8.21
C THR A 102 2.01 -16.84 -6.93
N ILE A 103 1.36 -15.99 -6.13
CA ILE A 103 1.84 -15.54 -4.82
C ILE A 103 0.99 -16.14 -3.71
N ARG A 104 1.61 -16.45 -2.57
CA ARG A 104 0.91 -16.91 -1.37
C ARG A 104 0.30 -15.75 -0.59
N ALA A 105 0.98 -14.60 -0.61
CA ALA A 105 0.49 -13.40 0.03
C ALA A 105 0.80 -12.15 -0.78
N ALA A 106 0.00 -11.11 -0.55
CA ALA A 106 0.31 -9.75 -0.95
C ALA A 106 0.13 -8.82 0.25
N VAL A 107 1.02 -7.84 0.37
CA VAL A 107 0.88 -6.72 1.30
C VAL A 107 0.85 -5.42 0.49
N SER A 108 0.13 -4.41 0.98
CA SER A 108 0.18 -3.06 0.42
C SER A 108 -0.12 -2.07 1.53
N THR A 109 0.94 -1.43 2.02
CA THR A 109 0.86 -0.57 3.20
C THR A 109 1.15 0.89 2.84
N PHE A 110 0.86 1.80 3.78
CA PHE A 110 0.98 3.24 3.61
C PHE A 110 0.10 3.76 2.47
N ASP A 111 -1.19 3.41 2.52
CA ASP A 111 -2.25 4.02 1.71
C ASP A 111 -2.04 4.01 0.19
N THR A 112 -1.18 3.12 -0.31
CA THR A 112 -0.92 2.88 -1.74
C THR A 112 -2.21 2.78 -2.56
N TYR A 113 -3.20 2.02 -2.07
CA TYR A 113 -4.47 1.82 -2.79
C TYR A 113 -5.39 3.05 -2.76
N ASN A 114 -5.19 4.01 -1.86
CA ASN A 114 -5.90 5.29 -1.90
C ASN A 114 -5.45 6.14 -3.09
N HIS A 115 -4.22 6.00 -3.58
CA HIS A 115 -3.77 6.70 -4.80
C HIS A 115 -4.37 6.13 -6.09
N ILE A 116 -5.06 4.98 -6.01
CA ILE A 116 -5.67 4.33 -7.16
C ILE A 116 -7.14 4.72 -7.22
N GLY A 117 -7.47 5.65 -8.11
CA GLY A 117 -8.84 6.03 -8.40
C GLY A 117 -9.05 6.46 -9.85
N PRO A 118 -10.32 6.58 -10.29
CA PRO A 118 -11.55 6.35 -9.53
C PRO A 118 -11.86 4.85 -9.32
N VAL A 119 -13.05 4.53 -8.81
CA VAL A 119 -13.48 3.17 -8.40
C VAL A 119 -13.18 2.08 -9.44
N ASP A 120 -13.25 2.38 -10.74
CA ASP A 120 -12.93 1.43 -11.82
C ASP A 120 -11.45 1.02 -11.83
N GLN A 121 -10.54 1.95 -11.52
CA GLN A 121 -9.11 1.66 -11.40
C GLN A 121 -8.82 0.92 -10.10
N PHE A 122 -9.47 1.31 -9.00
CA PHE A 122 -9.37 0.57 -7.74
C PHE A 122 -9.82 -0.89 -7.90
N GLU A 123 -10.99 -1.10 -8.52
CA GLU A 123 -11.50 -2.42 -8.88
C GLU A 123 -10.50 -3.20 -9.75
N LYS A 124 -9.88 -2.53 -10.73
CA LYS A 124 -8.85 -3.13 -11.59
C LYS A 124 -7.61 -3.57 -10.80
N ALA A 125 -7.15 -2.79 -9.84
CA ALA A 125 -6.02 -3.13 -8.98
C ALA A 125 -6.33 -4.34 -8.07
N ILE A 126 -7.52 -4.36 -7.44
CA ILE A 126 -7.97 -5.53 -6.66
C ILE A 126 -8.05 -6.77 -7.54
N ARG A 127 -8.62 -6.66 -8.75
CA ARG A 127 -8.69 -7.78 -9.70
C ARG A 127 -7.31 -8.30 -10.08
N LYS A 128 -6.32 -7.42 -10.24
CA LYS A 128 -4.94 -7.78 -10.57
C LYS A 128 -4.28 -8.54 -9.42
N ALA A 129 -4.36 -8.03 -8.19
CA ALA A 129 -3.87 -8.76 -7.00
C ALA A 129 -4.56 -10.14 -6.87
N ALA A 130 -5.89 -10.19 -7.07
CA ALA A 130 -6.68 -11.41 -7.03
C ALA A 130 -6.31 -12.45 -8.09
N TYR A 131 -5.80 -12.01 -9.24
CA TYR A 131 -5.47 -12.88 -10.37
C TYR A 131 -4.21 -13.71 -10.10
N PHE A 132 -3.20 -13.11 -9.46
CA PHE A 132 -1.95 -13.78 -9.14
C PHE A 132 -1.98 -14.51 -7.78
N MET A 133 -3.00 -14.25 -6.96
CA MET A 133 -3.14 -14.90 -5.65
C MET A 133 -3.60 -16.35 -5.80
N GLU A 134 -2.89 -17.28 -5.16
CA GLU A 134 -3.32 -18.68 -5.06
C GLU A 134 -4.51 -18.85 -4.12
N LYS A 135 -5.19 -20.00 -4.21
CA LYS A 135 -6.22 -20.36 -3.24
C LYS A 135 -5.60 -20.43 -1.83
N ASP A 136 -6.34 -19.94 -0.84
CA ASP A 136 -5.95 -19.78 0.55
C ASP A 136 -4.86 -18.71 0.79
N GLY A 137 -4.46 -18.00 -0.28
CA GLY A 137 -3.54 -16.87 -0.17
C GLY A 137 -4.16 -15.65 0.49
N VAL A 138 -3.32 -14.80 1.09
CA VAL A 138 -3.75 -13.68 1.94
C VAL A 138 -3.35 -12.35 1.32
N PHE A 139 -4.30 -11.43 1.20
CA PHE A 139 -4.05 -10.04 0.84
C PHE A 139 -4.28 -9.14 2.05
N ILE A 140 -3.23 -8.47 2.50
CA ILE A 140 -3.29 -7.48 3.59
C ILE A 140 -3.03 -6.11 2.99
N PHE A 141 -3.95 -5.17 3.16
CA PHE A 141 -3.72 -3.81 2.69
C PHE A 141 -4.44 -2.81 3.58
N ASP A 142 -3.90 -1.60 3.64
CA ASP A 142 -4.54 -0.51 4.36
C ASP A 142 -5.22 0.49 3.43
N LEU A 143 -6.17 1.22 4.00
CA LEU A 143 -6.85 2.33 3.36
C LEU A 143 -7.10 3.47 4.35
N ASN A 144 -6.79 4.69 3.93
CA ASN A 144 -7.33 5.90 4.54
C ASN A 144 -8.87 5.87 4.47
N THR A 145 -9.52 6.13 5.60
CA THR A 145 -10.98 6.00 5.71
C THR A 145 -11.69 7.25 5.17
N PRO A 146 -12.98 7.13 4.79
CA PRO A 146 -13.79 8.31 4.50
C PRO A 146 -13.83 9.31 5.66
N TYR A 147 -13.69 8.86 6.91
CA TYR A 147 -13.58 9.75 8.07
C TYR A 147 -12.31 10.61 7.98
N LYS A 148 -11.13 10.02 7.73
CA LYS A 148 -9.88 10.77 7.56
C LYS A 148 -9.99 11.82 6.46
N HIS A 149 -10.51 11.44 5.29
CA HIS A 149 -10.68 12.37 4.17
C HIS A 149 -11.63 13.53 4.51
N GLN A 150 -12.72 13.26 5.23
CA GLN A 150 -13.76 14.25 5.54
C GLN A 150 -13.49 15.11 6.78
N LYS A 151 -12.66 14.63 7.73
CA LYS A 151 -12.51 15.24 9.06
C LYS A 151 -11.09 15.60 9.42
N ILE A 152 -10.10 14.97 8.81
CA ILE A 152 -8.68 15.20 9.09
C ILE A 152 -8.02 15.93 7.92
N LEU A 153 -8.31 15.52 6.69
CA LEU A 153 -7.71 16.12 5.49
C LEU A 153 -8.58 17.21 4.84
N ALA A 154 -9.87 17.30 5.17
CA ALA A 154 -10.83 18.14 4.45
C ALA A 154 -10.54 19.65 4.56
N GLY A 155 -9.80 20.20 3.59
CA GLY A 155 -9.55 21.64 3.48
C GLY A 155 -8.50 22.17 4.45
N GLU A 156 -7.75 21.28 5.11
CA GLU A 156 -6.65 21.67 5.99
C GLU A 156 -5.43 22.08 5.17
N THR A 157 -4.75 23.12 5.63
CA THR A 157 -3.43 23.51 5.17
C THR A 157 -2.47 23.34 6.35
N PHE A 158 -1.36 22.67 6.13
CA PHE A 158 -0.32 22.49 7.13
C PHE A 158 0.94 23.21 6.65
N ASP A 159 1.44 24.11 7.48
CA ASP A 159 2.75 24.73 7.31
C ASP A 159 3.71 24.03 8.27
N ILE A 160 4.70 23.34 7.71
CA ILE A 160 5.70 22.57 8.46
C ILE A 160 7.04 23.29 8.28
N GLU A 161 7.59 23.82 9.37
CA GLU A 161 8.93 24.42 9.40
C GLU A 161 9.93 23.37 9.89
N ALA A 162 10.88 23.00 9.03
CA ALA A 162 12.05 22.18 9.38
C ALA A 162 13.31 23.07 9.43
N GLU A 163 14.42 22.58 9.99
CA GLU A 163 15.66 23.37 10.11
C GLU A 163 16.20 23.85 8.74
N ASP A 164 16.05 23.03 7.70
CA ASP A 164 16.62 23.29 6.37
C ASP A 164 15.56 23.57 5.27
N ALA A 165 14.26 23.51 5.59
CA ALA A 165 13.18 23.70 4.62
C ALA A 165 11.85 24.17 5.25
N GLU A 166 11.06 24.90 4.46
CA GLU A 166 9.65 25.19 4.72
C GLU A 166 8.77 24.34 3.81
N CYS A 167 7.76 23.66 4.36
CA CYS A 167 6.83 22.82 3.61
C CYS A 167 5.39 23.33 3.78
N HIS A 168 4.77 23.71 2.67
CA HIS A 168 3.37 24.10 2.55
C HIS A 168 2.54 22.94 1.98
N TRP A 169 1.75 22.31 2.83
CA TRP A 169 0.82 21.23 2.46
C TRP A 169 -0.59 21.79 2.36
N THR A 170 -1.25 21.65 1.20
CA THR A 170 -2.65 22.07 1.00
C THR A 170 -3.53 20.92 0.53
N ASN A 171 -4.69 20.75 1.19
CA ASN A 171 -5.68 19.74 0.81
C ASN A 171 -6.97 20.35 0.25
N HIS A 172 -7.51 19.74 -0.79
CA HIS A 172 -8.83 20.07 -1.32
C HIS A 172 -9.69 18.80 -1.43
N PHE A 173 -10.74 18.72 -0.61
CA PHE A 173 -11.64 17.57 -0.57
C PHE A 173 -12.86 17.74 -1.47
N ASP A 174 -13.08 16.78 -2.36
CA ASP A 174 -14.30 16.64 -3.17
C ASP A 174 -15.23 15.57 -2.58
N ALA A 175 -16.29 16.03 -1.91
CA ALA A 175 -17.29 15.17 -1.30
C ALA A 175 -18.10 14.33 -2.30
N ALA A 176 -18.19 14.72 -3.58
CA ALA A 176 -18.94 13.96 -4.58
C ALA A 176 -18.20 12.68 -5.00
N THR A 177 -16.88 12.70 -4.95
CA THR A 177 -16.02 11.59 -5.39
C THR A 177 -15.28 10.91 -4.24
N GLY A 178 -15.28 11.48 -3.03
CA GLY A 178 -14.50 10.99 -1.89
C GLY A 178 -12.99 11.23 -2.05
N ARG A 179 -12.61 12.10 -2.99
CA ARG A 179 -11.23 12.41 -3.38
C ARG A 179 -10.68 13.57 -2.57
N VAL A 180 -9.42 13.48 -2.18
CA VAL A 180 -8.63 14.60 -1.66
C VAL A 180 -7.52 14.88 -2.67
N ASP A 181 -7.42 16.13 -3.12
CA ASP A 181 -6.29 16.63 -3.88
C ASP A 181 -5.28 17.25 -2.91
N ILE A 182 -4.06 16.74 -2.95
CA ILE A 182 -2.97 17.12 -2.06
C ILE A 182 -1.92 17.83 -2.91
N ALA A 183 -1.50 19.01 -2.47
CA ALA A 183 -0.39 19.76 -3.05
C ALA A 183 0.63 20.05 -1.95
N ILE A 184 1.89 19.70 -2.23
CA ILE A 184 3.03 19.90 -1.34
C ILE A 184 4.00 20.83 -2.08
N ASP A 185 4.31 21.95 -1.47
CA ASP A 185 5.31 22.92 -1.93
C ASP A 185 6.40 22.99 -0.86
N ILE A 186 7.66 22.68 -1.21
CA ILE A 186 8.81 22.68 -0.29
C ILE A 186 9.83 23.70 -0.78
N ASP A 187 10.25 24.60 0.11
CA ASP A 187 11.26 25.63 -0.13
C ASP A 187 12.49 25.36 0.75
N TYR A 188 13.63 25.06 0.13
CA TYR A 188 14.88 24.78 0.84
C TYR A 188 15.67 26.05 1.14
N HIS A 189 16.03 26.26 2.41
CA HIS A 189 16.72 27.46 2.85
C HIS A 189 18.17 27.53 2.37
N GLU A 190 18.90 26.41 2.39
CA GLU A 190 20.33 26.40 2.05
C GLU A 190 20.60 26.44 0.54
N THR A 191 19.81 25.72 -0.26
CA THR A 191 20.01 25.62 -1.71
C THR A 191 19.23 26.68 -2.48
N GLY A 192 18.15 27.21 -1.90
CA GLY A 192 17.18 28.07 -2.58
C GLY A 192 16.37 27.33 -3.65
N GLU A 193 16.36 25.99 -3.61
CA GLU A 193 15.55 25.16 -4.50
C GLU A 193 14.10 25.11 -4.02
N HIS A 194 13.18 25.01 -4.97
CA HIS A 194 11.74 24.90 -4.73
C HIS A 194 11.22 23.64 -5.40
N PHE A 195 10.58 22.78 -4.60
CA PHE A 195 10.00 21.52 -5.03
C PHE A 195 8.47 21.61 -4.91
N LYS A 196 7.77 21.10 -5.93
CA LYS A 196 6.31 21.04 -5.93
C LYS A 196 5.84 19.66 -6.38
N GLU A 197 5.00 19.05 -5.56
CA GLU A 197 4.33 17.80 -5.89
C GLU A 197 2.82 17.91 -5.68
N SER A 198 2.06 17.19 -6.49
CA SER A 198 0.62 17.09 -6.33
C SER A 198 0.14 15.70 -6.67
N PHE A 199 -0.69 15.14 -5.80
CA PHE A 199 -1.31 13.84 -6.00
C PHE A 199 -2.74 13.84 -5.46
N SER A 200 -3.47 12.76 -5.74
CA SER A 200 -4.82 12.59 -5.26
C SER A 200 -4.94 11.29 -4.50
N GLU A 201 -5.72 11.32 -3.44
CA GLU A 201 -6.16 10.14 -2.71
C GLU A 201 -7.67 9.99 -2.85
N TYR A 202 -8.14 8.75 -2.87
CA TYR A 202 -9.54 8.36 -2.93
C TYR A 202 -9.86 7.54 -1.70
N SER A 203 -10.96 7.88 -1.03
CA SER A 203 -11.51 7.05 0.05
C SER A 203 -12.68 6.24 -0.48
N TYR A 204 -12.76 4.98 -0.04
CA TYR A 204 -13.80 4.05 -0.46
C TYR A 204 -14.60 3.58 0.76
N PRO A 205 -15.94 3.55 0.69
CA PRO A 205 -16.76 2.92 1.73
C PRO A 205 -16.39 1.44 1.92
N LEU A 206 -16.39 0.97 3.18
CA LEU A 206 -15.96 -0.40 3.50
C LEU A 206 -16.83 -1.48 2.84
N ASP A 207 -18.12 -1.21 2.65
CA ASP A 207 -19.08 -2.09 1.96
C ASP A 207 -18.73 -2.23 0.47
N LEU A 208 -18.31 -1.14 -0.19
CA LEU A 208 -17.80 -1.17 -1.56
C LEU A 208 -16.52 -2.00 -1.64
N VAL A 209 -15.54 -1.74 -0.76
CA VAL A 209 -14.26 -2.47 -0.73
C VAL A 209 -14.50 -3.98 -0.52
N THR A 210 -15.34 -4.34 0.44
CA THR A 210 -15.72 -5.72 0.74
C THR A 210 -16.39 -6.38 -0.48
N SER A 211 -17.34 -5.70 -1.11
CA SER A 211 -18.03 -6.23 -2.31
C SER A 211 -17.07 -6.47 -3.48
N LEU A 212 -16.08 -5.60 -3.68
CA LEU A 212 -15.08 -5.76 -4.74
C LEU A 212 -14.11 -6.91 -4.44
N LEU A 213 -13.68 -7.06 -3.19
CA LEU A 213 -12.86 -8.20 -2.75
C LEU A 213 -13.62 -9.54 -2.99
N GLU A 214 -14.87 -9.62 -2.55
CA GLU A 214 -15.74 -10.78 -2.74
C GLU A 214 -15.96 -11.12 -4.22
N LYS A 215 -16.23 -10.10 -5.05
CA LYS A 215 -16.38 -10.26 -6.50
C LYS A 215 -15.18 -10.94 -7.15
N TYR A 216 -13.98 -10.77 -6.61
CA TYR A 216 -12.75 -11.39 -7.12
C TYR A 216 -12.26 -12.56 -6.27
N GLY A 217 -13.16 -13.18 -5.51
CA GLY A 217 -12.93 -14.44 -4.84
C GLY A 217 -12.16 -14.33 -3.53
N PHE A 218 -12.07 -13.15 -2.94
CA PHE A 218 -11.61 -12.99 -1.56
C PHE A 218 -12.78 -13.07 -0.58
N THR A 219 -12.47 -13.36 0.68
CA THR A 219 -13.38 -13.11 1.81
C THR A 219 -12.63 -12.27 2.82
N VAL A 220 -13.26 -11.19 3.31
CA VAL A 220 -12.67 -10.34 4.34
C VAL A 220 -12.65 -11.13 5.65
N ALA A 221 -11.46 -11.51 6.10
CA ALA A 221 -11.26 -12.25 7.35
C ALA A 221 -11.22 -11.31 8.54
N ARG A 222 -10.62 -10.13 8.37
CA ARG A 222 -10.47 -9.13 9.44
C ARG A 222 -10.42 -7.72 8.88
N VAL A 223 -10.98 -6.79 9.64
CA VAL A 223 -10.74 -5.34 9.49
C VAL A 223 -10.33 -4.83 10.87
N ALA A 224 -9.18 -4.17 10.96
CA ALA A 224 -8.67 -3.56 12.17
C ALA A 224 -8.39 -2.06 11.95
N ASP A 225 -8.22 -1.33 13.05
CA ASP A 225 -7.71 0.04 13.01
C ASP A 225 -6.26 0.02 12.53
N GLY A 226 -5.90 0.89 11.58
CA GLY A 226 -4.57 0.92 10.97
C GLY A 226 -3.50 1.62 11.80
N GLU A 227 -3.85 2.31 12.89
CA GLU A 227 -2.90 3.01 13.77
C GLU A 227 -2.52 2.14 14.98
N ASP A 228 -3.51 1.48 15.59
CA ASP A 228 -3.31 0.67 16.82
C ASP A 228 -3.54 -0.84 16.64
N PHE A 229 -3.92 -1.28 15.44
CA PHE A 229 -4.22 -2.68 15.10
C PHE A 229 -5.36 -3.32 15.94
N GLY A 230 -6.14 -2.48 16.61
CA GLY A 230 -7.26 -2.84 17.46
C GLY A 230 -8.60 -2.88 16.72
N LEU A 231 -9.68 -2.67 17.48
CA LEU A 231 -11.04 -2.63 16.93
C LEU A 231 -11.26 -1.34 16.14
N VAL A 232 -11.89 -1.47 14.96
CA VAL A 232 -12.33 -0.34 14.15
C VAL A 232 -13.35 0.50 14.92
N ARG A 233 -13.14 1.81 14.88
CA ARG A 233 -14.01 2.83 15.48
C ARG A 233 -14.59 3.73 14.38
N PRO A 234 -15.68 4.47 14.66
CA PRO A 234 -16.24 5.42 13.70
C PRO A 234 -15.27 6.53 13.26
N ASP A 235 -14.28 6.84 14.10
CA ASP A 235 -13.24 7.84 13.91
C ASP A 235 -11.87 7.25 13.57
N SER A 236 -11.80 5.95 13.26
CA SER A 236 -10.56 5.31 12.79
C SER A 236 -10.08 6.02 11.51
N PRO A 237 -8.86 6.57 11.50
CA PRO A 237 -8.34 7.32 10.35
C PRO A 237 -7.86 6.40 9.22
N ARG A 238 -7.44 5.17 9.58
CA ARG A 238 -6.94 4.16 8.66
C ARG A 238 -7.58 2.80 9.00
N TRP A 239 -7.92 2.02 7.99
CA TRP A 239 -8.26 0.60 8.14
C TRP A 239 -7.11 -0.24 7.65
N ILE A 240 -6.85 -1.37 8.30
CA ILE A 240 -6.06 -2.45 7.72
C ILE A 240 -6.97 -3.68 7.53
N ILE A 241 -6.98 -4.22 6.31
CA ILE A 241 -7.92 -5.24 5.86
C ILE A 241 -7.14 -6.51 5.53
N THR A 242 -7.50 -7.62 6.17
CA THR A 242 -7.01 -8.96 5.85
C THR A 242 -8.07 -9.69 5.03
N ALA A 243 -7.76 -10.06 3.79
CA ALA A 243 -8.65 -10.76 2.88
C ALA A 243 -8.04 -12.08 2.41
N VAL A 244 -8.82 -13.17 2.44
CA VAL A 244 -8.33 -14.53 2.13
C VAL A 244 -8.96 -15.03 0.84
N LYS A 245 -8.13 -15.51 -0.08
CA LYS A 245 -8.52 -16.00 -1.40
C LYS A 245 -9.23 -17.36 -1.30
N GLN A 246 -10.52 -17.40 -1.59
CA GLN A 246 -11.33 -18.62 -1.51
C GLN A 246 -11.23 -19.51 -2.75
N TYR A 247 -11.13 -18.87 -3.93
CA TYR A 247 -11.03 -19.57 -5.21
C TYR A 247 -10.28 -18.75 -6.26
N THR A 248 -9.64 -19.44 -7.20
CA THR A 248 -9.01 -18.85 -8.38
C THR A 248 -10.00 -18.83 -9.54
N GLN A 249 -9.89 -17.84 -10.44
CA GLN A 249 -10.81 -17.70 -11.58
C GLN A 249 -10.71 -18.86 -12.58
N GLU A 250 -9.66 -19.68 -12.51
CA GLU A 250 -9.55 -20.93 -13.29
C GLU A 250 -10.48 -22.04 -12.77
N GLY A 251 -10.86 -22.02 -11.48
CA GLY A 251 -11.72 -23.02 -10.85
C GLY A 251 -13.19 -22.98 -11.31
N GLU A 252 -13.69 -21.82 -11.73
CA GLU A 252 -15.07 -21.69 -12.24
C GLU A 252 -15.24 -22.29 -13.64
N ARG A 253 -14.18 -22.29 -14.47
CA ARG A 253 -14.25 -22.88 -15.82
C ARG A 253 -14.39 -24.40 -15.83
N ILE A 254 -14.00 -25.08 -14.76
CA ILE A 254 -14.04 -26.55 -14.68
C ILE A 254 -15.43 -27.06 -14.28
N ASN A 255 -16.21 -26.26 -13.54
CA ASN A 255 -17.54 -26.65 -13.06
C ASN A 255 -18.72 -26.18 -13.94
N GLY A 256 -18.44 -25.48 -15.04
CA GLY A 256 -19.46 -24.87 -15.92
C GLY A 256 -19.77 -25.61 -17.23
N THR A 257 -19.25 -26.82 -17.44
CA THR A 257 -19.42 -27.58 -18.71
C THR A 257 -19.86 -29.03 -18.52
N GLU A 258 -20.75 -29.30 -17.56
CA GLU A 258 -21.55 -30.53 -17.57
C GLU A 258 -23.00 -30.24 -17.16
N SER A 259 -23.78 -29.73 -18.11
CA SER A 259 -25.25 -29.93 -18.18
C SER A 259 -25.79 -29.47 -19.52
#